data_AF-A0A976MBL2-F1
#
_entry.id   AF-A0A976MBL2-F1
#
_cell.length_a   1.000
_cell.length_b   1.000
_cell.length_c   1.000
_cell.angle_alpha   90.00
_cell.angle_beta   90.00
_cell.angle_gamma   90.00
#
_symmetry.space_group_name_H-M   'P 1'
#
loop_
_entity.id
_entity.type
_entity.pdbx_description
1 polymer ?
#
loop_
_entity_poly.entity_id
_entity_poly.type
_entity_poly.pdbx_seq_one_letter_code
_entity_poly.pdbx_strand_id
1 'polypeptide(L)'
;MASIYLGKKSGSSVSAISSNVKATVNVTREISRECTNFEKVTYKITYPKGYENEYVTTVFGSYYNVLIFNGHNGKHRGDRIFGYYSPANNSQVVREVCVYYSVLRDYMPLMVTFATRGNGTYICTYETLRNQKWFYAYDIDKYKLRQNLVQGLPKELNRSTKKAKIRFKTDAGHNMNINGLNEIRLNRKFSKVIFIPNRKTRKGSDGPYDFYNSELFKQNSLNEVIKEDVLTSIKDQTMDGIVVYYLRRGGIALLVEFIDGCKSKTQIVRKYIQGNEWENGTVTYYNDQELIRELDKIKNRINGSEYDNMGSAPAIFNNTGVSGGSTGNNTGEFDEESDIDIEATTPYPGDDDYYIETNTPNIGNMIFYILAGSILAAVFVAVAYYKIPRFLAILYRKIT
;
A
#
# COMPACT_ATOMS: atom_id res chain seq x y z
N MET A 1 9.04 -21.02 -19.51
CA MET A 1 8.77 -20.68 -18.11
C MET A 1 8.34 -19.23 -18.02
N ALA A 2 7.25 -18.98 -17.33
CA ALA A 2 6.86 -17.63 -16.94
C ALA A 2 7.51 -17.28 -15.61
N SER A 3 7.95 -16.02 -15.44
CA SER A 3 8.44 -15.50 -14.17
C SER A 3 7.48 -14.44 -13.65
N ILE A 4 7.06 -14.60 -12.40
CA ILE A 4 6.21 -13.67 -11.67
C ILE A 4 7.06 -13.00 -10.58
N TYR A 5 6.95 -11.69 -10.49
CA TYR A 5 7.65 -10.86 -9.51
C TYR A 5 6.60 -10.25 -8.57
N LEU A 6 6.56 -10.68 -7.30
CA LEU A 6 5.51 -10.27 -6.35
C LEU A 6 5.57 -8.77 -5.99
N GLY A 7 6.75 -8.15 -6.13
CA GLY A 7 6.92 -6.70 -6.00
C GLY A 7 6.37 -5.93 -7.21
N LYS A 8 6.15 -6.58 -8.36
CA LYS A 8 5.46 -5.96 -9.50
C LYS A 8 3.95 -6.03 -9.28
N LYS A 9 3.30 -4.87 -9.23
CA LYS A 9 1.85 -4.75 -8.96
C LYS A 9 1.03 -4.26 -10.16
N SER A 10 1.68 -3.75 -11.21
CA SER A 10 1.03 -3.27 -12.43
C SER A 10 1.95 -3.39 -13.65
N GLY A 11 1.41 -3.21 -14.85
CA GLY A 11 2.15 -3.21 -16.11
C GLY A 11 2.43 -4.62 -16.65
N SER A 12 3.41 -4.75 -17.54
CA SER A 12 3.75 -6.03 -18.19
C SER A 12 5.19 -6.43 -17.95
N SER A 13 5.48 -7.73 -17.97
CA SER A 13 6.84 -8.25 -17.94
C SER A 13 7.00 -9.39 -18.93
N VAL A 14 8.18 -9.48 -19.54
CA VAL A 14 8.49 -10.51 -20.52
C VAL A 14 9.51 -11.45 -19.92
N SER A 15 9.17 -12.74 -19.88
CA SER A 15 10.01 -13.81 -19.37
C SER A 15 10.50 -14.68 -20.52
N ALA A 16 11.81 -14.81 -20.68
CA ALA A 16 12.37 -15.74 -21.65
C ALA A 16 12.13 -17.19 -21.21
N ILE A 17 11.50 -17.99 -22.06
CA ILE A 17 11.38 -19.45 -21.94
C ILE A 17 12.61 -20.12 -22.56
N SER A 18 13.08 -19.58 -23.68
CA SER A 18 14.35 -19.91 -24.36
C SER A 18 14.87 -18.66 -25.09
N SER A 19 15.98 -18.76 -25.82
CA SER A 19 16.57 -17.65 -26.60
C SER A 19 15.56 -16.97 -27.54
N ASN A 20 14.60 -17.75 -28.09
CA ASN A 20 13.66 -17.29 -29.12
C ASN A 20 12.19 -17.31 -28.68
N VAL A 21 11.90 -17.77 -27.46
CA VAL A 21 10.54 -18.04 -27.00
C VAL A 21 10.30 -17.30 -25.70
N LYS A 22 9.29 -16.42 -25.67
CA LYS A 22 9.00 -15.56 -24.52
C LYS A 22 7.55 -15.73 -24.05
N ALA A 23 7.35 -15.86 -22.75
CA ALA A 23 6.05 -15.67 -22.12
C ALA A 23 5.91 -14.21 -21.71
N THR A 24 4.70 -13.68 -21.81
CA THR A 24 4.36 -12.35 -21.28
C THR A 24 3.49 -12.52 -20.05
N VAL A 25 3.77 -11.74 -19.02
CA VAL A 25 2.97 -11.67 -17.80
C VAL A 25 2.43 -10.26 -17.67
N ASN A 26 1.12 -10.11 -17.82
CA ASN A 26 0.41 -8.86 -17.61
C ASN A 26 -0.08 -8.81 -16.17
N VAL A 27 0.18 -7.70 -15.50
CA VAL A 27 -0.09 -7.52 -14.07
C VAL A 27 -1.13 -6.43 -13.88
N THR A 28 -2.20 -6.75 -13.16
CA THR A 28 -3.21 -5.80 -12.75
C THR A 28 -3.41 -5.86 -11.24
N ARG A 29 -3.73 -4.72 -10.63
CA ARG A 29 -4.06 -4.59 -9.20
C ARG A 29 -5.46 -4.04 -9.07
N GLU A 30 -6.26 -4.65 -8.21
CA GLU A 30 -7.62 -4.21 -7.89
C GLU A 30 -7.96 -4.54 -6.43
N ILE A 31 -8.98 -3.88 -5.89
CA ILE A 31 -9.62 -4.27 -4.63
C ILE A 31 -10.46 -5.52 -4.89
N SER A 32 -10.33 -6.51 -4.01
CA SER A 32 -11.13 -7.74 -4.10
C SER A 32 -12.60 -7.43 -3.86
N ARG A 33 -13.45 -7.73 -4.85
CA ARG A 33 -14.90 -7.47 -4.77
C ARG A 33 -15.60 -8.31 -3.70
N GLU A 34 -15.09 -9.51 -3.44
CA GLU A 34 -15.62 -10.39 -2.39
C GLU A 34 -15.24 -9.92 -0.98
N CYS A 35 -14.21 -9.10 -0.86
CA CYS A 35 -13.64 -8.68 0.41
C CYS A 35 -12.81 -7.39 0.24
N THR A 36 -13.46 -6.23 0.37
CA THR A 36 -12.93 -4.92 -0.03
C THR A 36 -11.77 -4.38 0.82
N ASN A 37 -11.42 -5.09 1.88
CA ASN A 37 -10.26 -4.83 2.76
C ASN A 37 -8.98 -5.52 2.28
N PHE A 38 -9.07 -6.20 1.13
CA PHE A 38 -7.95 -6.93 0.54
C PHE A 38 -7.81 -6.54 -0.92
N GLU A 39 -6.58 -6.55 -1.37
CA GLU A 39 -6.20 -6.29 -2.74
C GLU A 39 -5.88 -7.61 -3.43
N LYS A 40 -6.21 -7.68 -4.71
CA LYS A 40 -5.89 -8.78 -5.61
C LYS A 40 -4.92 -8.26 -6.66
N VAL A 41 -3.77 -8.91 -6.76
CA VAL A 41 -2.82 -8.69 -7.84
C VAL A 41 -2.90 -9.89 -8.77
N THR A 42 -3.30 -9.64 -10.01
CA THR A 42 -3.51 -10.67 -11.03
C THR A 42 -2.35 -10.69 -12.00
N TYR A 43 -1.68 -11.83 -12.13
CA TYR A 43 -0.61 -12.11 -13.07
C TYR A 43 -1.16 -13.01 -14.17
N LYS A 44 -1.62 -12.40 -15.27
CA LYS A 44 -2.13 -13.11 -16.44
C LYS A 44 -0.98 -13.52 -17.34
N ILE A 45 -0.86 -14.81 -17.62
CA ILE A 45 0.24 -15.40 -18.37
C ILE A 45 -0.22 -15.66 -19.80
N THR A 46 0.47 -15.05 -20.76
CA THR A 46 0.35 -15.35 -22.18
C THR A 46 1.57 -16.16 -22.60
N TYR A 47 1.34 -17.42 -22.95
CA TYR A 47 2.37 -18.28 -23.51
C TYR A 47 2.66 -17.90 -24.97
N PRO A 48 3.84 -18.20 -25.49
CA PRO A 48 4.25 -17.91 -26.88
C PRO A 48 3.39 -18.65 -27.91
N LYS A 49 3.30 -18.06 -29.12
CA LYS A 49 2.61 -18.64 -30.28
C LYS A 49 3.01 -20.09 -30.54
N GLY A 50 2.01 -20.95 -30.78
CA GLY A 50 2.16 -22.41 -30.86
C GLY A 50 2.05 -23.14 -29.51
N TYR A 51 2.12 -22.42 -28.38
CA TYR A 51 1.95 -22.95 -27.02
C TYR A 51 0.82 -22.23 -26.26
N GLU A 52 0.16 -21.25 -26.90
CA GLU A 52 -0.87 -20.37 -26.33
C GLU A 52 -2.09 -21.14 -25.82
N ASN A 53 -2.58 -22.10 -26.62
CA ASN A 53 -3.83 -22.82 -26.37
C ASN A 53 -3.68 -24.35 -26.39
N GLU A 54 -2.54 -24.85 -26.87
CA GLU A 54 -2.27 -26.27 -27.02
C GLU A 54 -1.18 -26.71 -26.05
N TYR A 55 -1.35 -27.90 -25.48
CA TYR A 55 -0.29 -28.56 -24.73
C TYR A 55 0.52 -29.41 -25.69
N VAL A 56 1.71 -28.94 -26.03
CA VAL A 56 2.62 -29.64 -26.91
C VAL A 56 3.28 -30.78 -26.13
N THR A 57 2.81 -32.02 -26.32
CA THR A 57 3.28 -33.21 -25.60
C THR A 57 4.74 -33.57 -25.87
N THR A 58 5.28 -33.13 -27.01
CA THR A 58 6.69 -33.29 -27.40
C THR A 58 7.62 -32.31 -26.70
N VAL A 59 7.06 -31.30 -26.00
CA VAL A 59 7.82 -30.32 -25.24
C VAL A 59 7.64 -30.63 -23.76
N PHE A 60 8.75 -30.69 -23.02
CA PHE A 60 8.70 -30.96 -21.58
C PHE A 60 7.74 -29.98 -20.88
N GLY A 61 6.90 -30.49 -19.97
CA GLY A 61 5.99 -29.67 -19.16
C GLY A 61 6.68 -28.50 -18.44
N SER A 62 8.01 -28.57 -18.31
CA SER A 62 8.86 -27.47 -17.84
C SER A 62 8.66 -26.14 -18.56
N TYR A 63 8.24 -26.13 -19.83
CA TYR A 63 7.96 -24.90 -20.58
C TYR A 63 6.83 -24.07 -19.96
N TYR A 64 5.87 -24.77 -19.34
CA TYR A 64 4.71 -24.19 -18.69
C TYR A 64 4.94 -23.88 -17.21
N ASN A 65 6.14 -24.13 -16.67
CA ASN A 65 6.44 -23.78 -15.28
C ASN A 65 6.25 -22.28 -15.04
N VAL A 66 5.79 -21.96 -13.85
CA VAL A 66 5.65 -20.59 -13.36
C VAL A 66 6.56 -20.43 -12.15
N LEU A 67 7.52 -19.52 -12.24
CA LEU A 67 8.47 -19.24 -11.16
C LEU A 67 8.06 -17.95 -10.45
N ILE A 68 7.96 -17.99 -9.12
CA ILE A 68 7.52 -16.84 -8.32
C ILE A 68 8.72 -16.33 -7.52
N PHE A 69 8.99 -15.03 -7.66
CA PHE A 69 10.09 -14.34 -7.01
C PHE A 69 9.58 -13.18 -6.14
N ASN A 70 10.34 -12.82 -5.10
CA ASN A 70 10.02 -11.67 -4.22
C ASN A 70 10.50 -10.31 -4.76
N GLY A 71 11.21 -10.27 -5.90
CA GLY A 71 11.65 -9.03 -6.53
C GLY A 71 10.58 -8.31 -7.33
N HIS A 72 11.02 -7.35 -8.16
CA HIS A 72 10.17 -6.41 -8.88
C HIS A 72 10.21 -6.58 -10.40
N ASN A 73 11.29 -7.10 -10.96
CA ASN A 73 11.44 -7.33 -12.40
C ASN A 73 12.63 -8.26 -12.69
N GLY A 74 12.92 -8.52 -13.98
CA GLY A 74 14.03 -9.39 -14.38
C GLY A 74 15.42 -8.94 -13.92
N LYS A 75 15.68 -7.63 -13.81
CA LYS A 75 16.96 -7.07 -13.34
C LYS A 75 17.07 -7.15 -11.81
N HIS A 76 15.96 -6.89 -11.12
CA HIS A 76 15.82 -6.96 -9.67
C HIS A 76 14.94 -8.13 -9.28
N ARG A 77 15.37 -9.34 -9.69
CA ARG A 77 14.55 -10.56 -9.57
C ARG A 77 14.27 -10.96 -8.13
N GLY A 78 15.18 -10.63 -7.21
CA GLY A 78 15.14 -11.17 -5.85
C GLY A 78 15.32 -12.68 -5.81
N ASP A 79 14.90 -13.28 -4.69
CA ASP A 79 14.94 -14.71 -4.47
C ASP A 79 13.69 -15.39 -5.01
N ARG A 80 13.89 -16.61 -5.52
CA ARG A 80 12.78 -17.49 -5.87
C ARG A 80 12.13 -18.01 -4.59
N ILE A 81 10.85 -17.71 -4.42
CA ILE A 81 10.07 -18.11 -3.23
C ILE A 81 9.55 -19.53 -3.41
N PHE A 82 8.87 -19.78 -4.53
CA PHE A 82 8.40 -21.09 -4.95
C PHE A 82 8.16 -21.11 -6.46
N GLY A 83 7.84 -22.27 -7.02
CA GLY A 83 7.38 -22.38 -8.40
C GLY A 83 6.31 -23.44 -8.58
N TYR A 84 5.47 -23.26 -9.60
CA TYR A 84 4.52 -24.24 -10.10
C TYR A 84 5.18 -25.04 -11.24
N TYR A 85 5.25 -26.36 -11.11
CA TYR A 85 6.10 -27.21 -11.94
C TYR A 85 5.33 -28.32 -12.67
N SER A 86 5.77 -28.57 -13.90
CA SER A 86 5.51 -29.78 -14.68
C SER A 86 4.02 -30.15 -14.79
N PRO A 87 3.16 -29.28 -15.34
CA PRO A 87 1.82 -29.71 -15.77
C PRO A 87 1.96 -30.87 -16.76
N ALA A 88 1.16 -31.91 -16.56
CA ALA A 88 1.19 -33.12 -17.37
C ALA A 88 0.28 -33.04 -18.61
N ASN A 89 -0.64 -32.08 -18.65
CA ASN A 89 -1.61 -31.89 -19.72
C ASN A 89 -2.10 -30.44 -19.79
N ASN A 90 -2.88 -30.11 -20.82
CA ASN A 90 -3.37 -28.75 -21.05
C ASN A 90 -4.22 -28.22 -19.88
N SER A 91 -5.03 -29.06 -19.26
CA SER A 91 -5.94 -28.64 -18.17
C SER A 91 -5.20 -28.18 -16.92
N GLN A 92 -3.94 -28.60 -16.73
CA GLN A 92 -3.08 -28.23 -15.61
C GLN A 92 -2.21 -26.99 -15.90
N VAL A 93 -2.18 -26.49 -17.12
CA VAL A 93 -1.40 -25.29 -17.45
C VAL A 93 -2.05 -24.07 -16.79
N VAL A 94 -1.26 -23.32 -16.01
CA VAL A 94 -1.69 -22.09 -15.33
C VAL A 94 -1.76 -20.95 -16.32
N ARG A 95 -2.92 -20.30 -16.43
CA ARG A 95 -3.11 -19.08 -17.24
C ARG A 95 -3.07 -17.81 -16.42
N GLU A 96 -3.36 -17.92 -15.13
CA GLU A 96 -3.44 -16.77 -14.24
C GLU A 96 -3.03 -17.19 -12.83
N VAL A 97 -2.21 -16.35 -12.21
CA VAL A 97 -1.92 -16.43 -10.77
C VAL A 97 -2.45 -15.17 -10.14
N CYS A 98 -3.29 -15.27 -9.11
CA CYS A 98 -3.67 -14.10 -8.32
C CYS A 98 -3.04 -14.19 -6.94
N VAL A 99 -2.58 -13.07 -6.42
CA VAL A 99 -1.99 -12.98 -5.08
C VAL A 99 -2.74 -11.92 -4.30
N TYR A 100 -3.13 -12.28 -3.08
CA TYR A 100 -3.97 -11.45 -2.23
C TYR A 100 -3.18 -10.86 -1.07
N TYR A 101 -3.44 -9.59 -0.80
CA TYR A 101 -2.77 -8.78 0.22
C TYR A 101 -3.82 -8.05 1.06
N SER A 102 -3.52 -7.71 2.31
CA SER A 102 -4.36 -6.76 3.04
C SER A 102 -4.07 -5.34 2.56
N VAL A 103 -5.09 -4.47 2.47
CA VAL A 103 -4.88 -3.03 2.20
C VAL A 103 -4.00 -2.35 3.26
N LEU A 104 -3.86 -2.97 4.43
CA LEU A 104 -3.02 -2.52 5.54
C LEU A 104 -1.54 -2.93 5.36
N ARG A 105 -1.26 -3.96 4.55
CA ARG A 105 0.08 -4.57 4.35
C ARG A 105 0.21 -5.14 2.93
N ASP A 106 0.48 -4.26 1.96
CA ASP A 106 0.57 -4.59 0.53
C ASP A 106 1.84 -5.37 0.12
N TYR A 107 2.81 -5.45 1.04
CA TYR A 107 4.06 -6.20 0.88
C TYR A 107 3.98 -7.64 1.39
N MET A 108 2.91 -8.03 2.09
CA MET A 108 2.78 -9.33 2.74
C MET A 108 1.73 -10.20 2.03
N PRO A 109 2.13 -11.13 1.16
CA PRO A 109 1.18 -12.03 0.49
C PRO A 109 0.51 -12.96 1.51
N LEU A 110 -0.80 -13.10 1.41
CA LEU A 110 -1.60 -13.94 2.29
C LEU A 110 -2.01 -15.24 1.59
N MET A 111 -2.58 -15.10 0.40
CA MET A 111 -3.14 -16.20 -0.37
C MET A 111 -2.74 -16.10 -1.84
N VAL A 112 -2.70 -17.25 -2.51
CA VAL A 112 -2.38 -17.37 -3.92
C VAL A 112 -3.42 -18.25 -4.59
N THR A 113 -3.95 -17.82 -5.72
CA THR A 113 -4.84 -18.63 -6.54
C THR A 113 -4.22 -18.95 -7.88
N PHE A 114 -4.35 -20.19 -8.33
CA PHE A 114 -3.96 -20.63 -9.66
C PHE A 114 -5.23 -20.90 -10.47
N ALA A 115 -5.45 -20.15 -11.55
CA ALA A 115 -6.46 -20.49 -12.54
C ALA A 115 -5.79 -21.22 -13.70
N THR A 116 -6.30 -22.40 -14.05
CA THR A 116 -5.75 -23.22 -15.13
C THR A 116 -6.59 -23.12 -16.41
N ARG A 117 -6.06 -23.62 -17.52
CA ARG A 117 -6.80 -23.73 -18.79
C ARG A 117 -7.95 -24.73 -18.72
N GLY A 118 -7.89 -25.70 -17.80
CA GLY A 118 -8.98 -26.65 -17.53
C GLY A 118 -10.15 -26.07 -16.73
N ASN A 119 -10.22 -24.74 -16.58
CA ASN A 119 -11.21 -24.03 -15.77
C ASN A 119 -11.16 -24.36 -14.26
N GLY A 120 -10.09 -25.00 -13.77
CA GLY A 120 -9.87 -25.17 -12.34
C GLY A 120 -9.30 -23.89 -11.71
N THR A 121 -9.86 -23.48 -10.57
CA THR A 121 -9.30 -22.43 -9.72
C THR A 121 -8.93 -23.03 -8.36
N TYR A 122 -7.65 -22.94 -8.01
CA TYR A 122 -7.09 -23.55 -6.81
C TYR A 122 -6.56 -22.47 -5.89
N ILE A 123 -7.10 -22.44 -4.67
CA ILE A 123 -6.77 -21.45 -3.65
C ILE A 123 -5.78 -22.09 -2.69
N CYS A 124 -4.63 -21.47 -2.46
CA CYS A 124 -3.59 -21.93 -1.54
C CYS A 124 -3.18 -20.80 -0.60
N THR A 125 -2.73 -21.12 0.62
CA THR A 125 -2.08 -20.11 1.46
C THR A 125 -0.66 -19.86 0.96
N TYR A 126 -0.21 -18.61 1.02
CA TYR A 126 1.14 -18.25 0.59
C TYR A 126 2.21 -18.99 1.41
N GLU A 127 2.00 -19.15 2.71
CA GLU A 127 2.92 -19.86 3.60
C GLU A 127 3.10 -21.32 3.20
N THR A 128 2.01 -22.02 2.83
CA THR A 128 2.08 -23.42 2.38
C THR A 128 2.95 -23.54 1.13
N LEU A 129 2.73 -22.68 0.13
CA LEU A 129 3.51 -22.69 -1.11
C LEU A 129 4.98 -22.35 -0.88
N ARG A 130 5.26 -21.35 -0.04
CA ARG A 130 6.62 -20.96 0.35
C ARG A 130 7.36 -22.11 1.02
N ASN A 131 6.69 -22.88 1.88
CA ASN A 131 7.30 -24.03 2.54
C ASN A 131 7.57 -25.20 1.58
N GLN A 132 6.71 -25.42 0.58
CA GLN A 132 6.93 -26.47 -0.41
C GLN A 132 8.10 -26.15 -1.36
N LYS A 133 8.31 -24.88 -1.72
CA LYS A 133 9.29 -24.37 -2.71
C LYS A 133 9.10 -24.90 -4.15
N TRP A 134 8.86 -26.20 -4.30
CA TRP A 134 8.64 -26.91 -5.56
C TRP A 134 7.24 -27.49 -5.53
N PHE A 135 6.28 -26.74 -6.08
CA PHE A 135 4.89 -27.14 -6.10
C PHE A 135 4.56 -27.75 -7.46
N TYR A 136 4.43 -29.07 -7.51
CA TYR A 136 4.13 -29.77 -8.76
C TYR A 136 2.63 -29.72 -9.09
N ALA A 137 2.32 -29.64 -10.38
CA ALA A 137 0.96 -29.53 -10.89
C ALA A 137 0.04 -30.68 -10.44
N TYR A 138 0.57 -31.90 -10.34
CA TYR A 138 -0.21 -33.06 -9.89
C TYR A 138 -0.55 -33.02 -8.39
N ASP A 139 0.16 -32.21 -7.60
CA ASP A 139 -0.13 -32.03 -6.16
C ASP A 139 -1.11 -30.88 -5.89
N ILE A 140 -1.68 -30.23 -6.92
CA ILE A 140 -2.49 -29.02 -6.74
C ILE A 140 -3.69 -29.21 -5.83
N ASP A 141 -4.33 -30.38 -5.89
CA ASP A 141 -5.45 -30.72 -5.02
C ASP A 141 -5.04 -31.00 -3.57
N LYS A 142 -3.80 -31.44 -3.35
CA LYS A 142 -3.28 -31.73 -2.01
C LYS A 142 -3.13 -30.46 -1.16
N TYR A 143 -2.73 -29.36 -1.80
CA TYR A 143 -2.45 -28.08 -1.12
C TYR A 143 -3.61 -27.07 -1.24
N LYS A 144 -4.67 -27.42 -1.96
CA LYS A 144 -5.87 -26.60 -2.10
C LYS A 144 -6.54 -26.39 -0.73
N LEU A 145 -6.79 -25.14 -0.39
CA LEU A 145 -7.60 -24.76 0.75
C LEU A 145 -9.07 -25.15 0.51
N ARG A 146 -9.69 -25.79 1.50
CA ARG A 146 -11.12 -26.13 1.46
C ARG A 146 -12.03 -24.92 1.65
N GLN A 147 -11.53 -23.86 2.29
CA GLN A 147 -12.26 -22.62 2.55
C GLN A 147 -12.23 -21.70 1.33
N ASN A 148 -13.24 -20.84 1.19
CA ASN A 148 -13.25 -19.78 0.19
C ASN A 148 -12.37 -18.59 0.62
N LEU A 149 -12.17 -17.62 -0.28
CA LEU A 149 -11.34 -16.44 -0.04
C LEU A 149 -11.86 -15.58 1.13
N VAL A 150 -13.17 -15.39 1.22
CA VAL A 150 -13.81 -14.58 2.28
C VAL A 150 -13.50 -15.12 3.68
N GLN A 151 -13.40 -16.45 3.83
CA GLN A 151 -13.02 -17.09 5.09
C GLN A 151 -11.48 -17.17 5.26
N GLY A 152 -10.76 -17.44 4.18
CA GLY A 152 -9.31 -17.65 4.21
C GLY A 152 -8.51 -16.38 4.48
N LEU A 153 -8.87 -15.25 3.85
CA LEU A 153 -8.10 -14.01 3.91
C LEU A 153 -8.01 -13.43 5.33
N PRO A 154 -9.11 -13.26 6.09
CA PRO A 154 -9.03 -12.78 7.46
C PRO A 154 -8.29 -13.75 8.37
N LYS A 155 -8.38 -15.06 8.11
CA LYS A 155 -7.69 -16.08 8.92
C LYS A 155 -6.18 -16.01 8.74
N GLU A 156 -5.69 -15.92 7.49
CA GLU A 156 -4.26 -15.78 7.22
C GLU A 156 -3.71 -14.44 7.70
N LEU A 157 -4.49 -13.35 7.57
CA LEU A 157 -4.12 -12.06 8.16
C LEU A 157 -3.97 -12.19 9.68
N ASN A 158 -4.97 -12.73 10.38
CA ASN A 158 -4.90 -12.96 11.83
C ASN A 158 -3.75 -13.88 12.24
N ARG A 159 -3.40 -14.88 11.43
CA ARG A 159 -2.23 -15.73 11.69
C ARG A 159 -0.94 -14.90 11.62
N SER A 160 -0.77 -14.12 10.56
CA SER A 160 0.42 -13.29 10.34
C SER A 160 0.59 -12.19 11.40
N THR A 161 -0.51 -11.61 11.89
CA THR A 161 -0.49 -10.59 12.95
C THR A 161 -0.53 -11.18 14.36
N LYS A 162 -0.61 -12.52 14.48
CA LYS A 162 -1.01 -13.30 15.68
C LYS A 162 -2.19 -12.66 16.42
N LYS A 163 -3.24 -12.31 15.67
CA LYS A 163 -4.54 -11.79 16.14
C LYS A 163 -4.46 -10.44 16.86
N ALA A 164 -3.37 -9.70 16.71
CA ALA A 164 -3.28 -8.34 17.23
C ALA A 164 -4.28 -7.44 16.49
N LYS A 165 -5.09 -6.71 17.23
CA LYS A 165 -6.12 -5.79 16.74
C LYS A 165 -6.09 -4.50 17.51
N ILE A 166 -6.37 -3.39 16.83
CA ILE A 166 -6.61 -2.09 17.45
C ILE A 166 -7.94 -2.10 18.17
N ARG A 167 -8.03 -1.52 19.36
CA ARG A 167 -9.28 -1.12 19.99
C ARG A 167 -9.42 0.39 19.89
N PHE A 168 -10.47 0.88 19.25
CA PHE A 168 -10.64 2.31 19.03
C PHE A 168 -11.31 2.99 20.24
N LYS A 169 -10.74 4.12 20.67
CA LYS A 169 -11.16 4.90 21.83
C LYS A 169 -11.51 6.32 21.40
N THR A 170 -12.68 6.80 21.80
CA THR A 170 -13.14 8.17 21.53
C THR A 170 -12.65 9.18 22.56
N ASP A 171 -12.30 8.70 23.76
CA ASP A 171 -11.74 9.50 24.84
C ASP A 171 -10.35 10.06 24.49
N ALA A 172 -9.90 11.07 25.24
CA ALA A 172 -8.53 11.57 25.11
C ALA A 172 -7.51 10.55 25.64
N GLY A 173 -6.40 10.40 24.93
CA GLY A 173 -5.29 9.55 25.36
C GLY A 173 -4.16 9.52 24.35
N HIS A 174 -3.22 8.62 24.57
CA HIS A 174 -2.05 8.44 23.71
C HIS A 174 -1.95 7.01 23.21
N ASN A 175 -1.67 6.89 21.92
CA ASN A 175 -1.51 5.59 21.27
C ASN A 175 -0.33 4.84 21.87
N MET A 176 -0.60 3.65 22.39
CA MET A 176 0.44 2.72 22.86
C MET A 176 0.49 1.52 21.93
N ASN A 177 1.70 1.09 21.56
CA ASN A 177 1.90 -0.09 20.71
C ASN A 177 1.16 0.00 19.36
N ILE A 178 1.00 1.19 18.79
CA ILE A 178 0.46 1.40 17.45
C ILE A 178 1.58 1.88 16.54
N ASN A 179 1.71 1.27 15.36
CA ASN A 179 2.53 1.78 14.27
C ASN A 179 1.65 2.61 13.34
N GLY A 180 1.98 3.89 13.19
CA GLY A 180 1.55 4.68 12.05
C GLY A 180 2.64 4.61 10.98
N LEU A 181 2.29 4.12 9.79
CA LEU A 181 3.20 4.21 8.66
C LEU A 181 3.45 5.68 8.31
N ASN A 182 4.66 6.00 7.87
CA ASN A 182 4.92 7.28 7.24
C ASN A 182 3.98 7.48 6.04
N GLU A 183 3.79 8.73 5.65
CA GLU A 183 2.94 9.12 4.52
C GLU A 183 3.23 8.27 3.27
N ILE A 184 2.26 7.46 2.84
CA ILE A 184 2.29 6.68 1.60
C ILE A 184 1.66 7.54 0.51
N ARG A 185 2.45 7.90 -0.51
CA ARG A 185 1.97 8.71 -1.63
C ARG A 185 1.08 7.87 -2.55
N LEU A 186 -0.13 8.36 -2.83
CA LEU A 186 -1.00 7.80 -3.87
C LEU A 186 -0.72 8.48 -5.21
N ASN A 187 -0.56 9.80 -5.19
CA ASN A 187 -0.11 10.60 -6.34
C ASN A 187 0.51 11.93 -5.85
N ARG A 188 0.63 12.91 -6.76
CA ARG A 188 1.14 14.26 -6.42
C ARG A 188 0.23 15.02 -5.44
N LYS A 189 -1.07 14.73 -5.41
CA LYS A 189 -2.10 15.43 -4.61
C LYS A 189 -2.45 14.73 -3.30
N PHE A 190 -2.52 13.40 -3.31
CA PHE A 190 -3.09 12.60 -2.22
C PHE A 190 -2.10 11.60 -1.66
N SER A 191 -2.26 11.32 -0.37
CA SER A 191 -1.52 10.30 0.37
C SER A 191 -2.41 9.60 1.37
N LYS A 192 -1.87 8.55 2.00
CA LYS A 192 -2.50 7.85 3.10
C LYS A 192 -1.52 7.54 4.21
N VAL A 193 -2.05 7.42 5.42
CA VAL A 193 -1.37 6.89 6.61
C VAL A 193 -2.13 5.66 7.07
N ILE A 194 -1.41 4.61 7.45
CA ILE A 194 -2.01 3.36 7.91
C ILE A 194 -1.58 3.14 9.35
N PHE A 195 -2.55 2.92 10.23
CA PHE A 195 -2.34 2.59 11.63
C PHE A 195 -2.65 1.11 11.88
N ILE A 196 -1.68 0.39 12.44
CA ILE A 196 -1.76 -1.04 12.75
C ILE A 196 -1.07 -1.34 14.09
N PRO A 197 -1.38 -2.47 14.76
CA PRO A 197 -0.68 -2.87 15.97
C PRO A 197 0.84 -3.02 15.77
N ASN A 198 1.63 -2.41 16.65
CA ASN A 198 3.09 -2.57 16.77
C ASN A 198 3.42 -3.65 17.80
N ARG A 199 4.20 -4.65 17.39
CA ARG A 199 4.57 -5.78 18.23
C ARG A 199 6.05 -5.86 18.60
N LYS A 200 6.87 -4.89 18.21
CA LYS A 200 8.32 -4.91 18.47
C LYS A 200 8.72 -4.36 19.86
N THR A 201 7.80 -4.21 20.82
CA THR A 201 8.22 -3.78 22.17
C THR A 201 9.09 -4.86 22.82
N ARG A 202 10.40 -4.55 22.98
CA ARG A 202 11.48 -5.37 23.58
C ARG A 202 11.20 -5.91 24.99
N LYS A 203 10.05 -5.59 25.59
CA LYS A 203 9.65 -5.97 26.95
C LYS A 203 8.25 -6.55 26.96
N GLY A 204 8.00 -7.63 26.22
CA GLY A 204 6.90 -8.56 26.48
C GLY A 204 5.52 -7.96 26.76
N SER A 205 5.20 -6.78 26.23
CA SER A 205 3.88 -6.19 26.47
C SER A 205 2.98 -6.61 25.32
N ASP A 206 2.26 -7.72 25.52
CA ASP A 206 0.90 -7.87 24.98
C ASP A 206 0.04 -6.75 25.61
N GLY A 207 0.31 -5.51 25.19
CA GLY A 207 -0.34 -4.32 25.70
C GLY A 207 -1.68 -4.08 24.99
N PRO A 208 -2.55 -3.25 25.56
CA PRO A 208 -3.72 -2.79 24.82
C PRO A 208 -3.24 -2.01 23.59
N TYR A 209 -3.69 -2.43 22.41
CA TYR A 209 -3.51 -1.70 21.16
C TYR A 209 -4.60 -0.63 21.05
N ASP A 210 -4.71 0.21 22.08
CA ASP A 210 -5.71 1.26 22.13
C ASP A 210 -5.29 2.40 21.20
N PHE A 211 -6.17 2.73 20.28
CA PHE A 211 -6.02 3.88 19.39
C PHE A 211 -7.00 4.96 19.80
N TYR A 212 -6.47 6.11 20.18
CA TYR A 212 -7.25 7.25 20.63
C TYR A 212 -7.55 8.18 19.46
N ASN A 213 -8.80 8.60 19.35
CA ASN A 213 -9.28 9.53 18.32
C ASN A 213 -8.47 10.84 18.28
N SER A 214 -8.00 11.33 19.44
CA SER A 214 -7.12 12.51 19.54
C SER A 214 -5.80 12.38 18.78
N GLU A 215 -5.42 11.17 18.39
CA GLU A 215 -4.15 10.86 17.72
C GLU A 215 -4.34 10.56 16.22
N LEU A 216 -5.59 10.53 15.73
CA LEU A 216 -5.94 10.12 14.36
C LEU A 216 -5.35 11.05 13.29
N PHE A 217 -5.32 12.35 13.60
CA PHE A 217 -4.95 13.42 12.67
C PHE A 217 -3.65 14.12 13.07
N LYS A 218 -2.69 13.42 13.68
CA LYS A 218 -1.39 14.03 14.06
C LYS A 218 -0.60 14.64 12.90
N GLN A 219 -0.84 14.20 11.66
CA GLN A 219 -0.23 14.81 10.46
C GLN A 219 -0.99 16.04 9.95
N ASN A 220 -2.15 16.34 10.53
CA ASN A 220 -3.00 17.43 10.10
C ASN A 220 -2.52 18.76 10.67
N SER A 221 -2.40 19.77 9.79
CA SER A 221 -2.04 21.13 10.18
C SER A 221 -3.10 21.81 11.07
N LEU A 222 -4.32 21.27 11.08
CA LEU A 222 -5.46 21.82 11.80
C LEU A 222 -5.68 21.21 13.19
N ASN A 223 -4.84 20.26 13.65
CA ASN A 223 -4.94 19.59 14.97
C ASN A 223 -6.37 19.12 15.31
N GLU A 224 -7.06 18.54 14.34
CA GLU A 224 -8.48 18.23 14.45
C GLU A 224 -8.75 16.93 15.21
N VAL A 225 -10.00 16.76 15.65
CA VAL A 225 -10.53 15.54 16.24
C VAL A 225 -11.96 15.33 15.72
N ILE A 226 -12.33 14.09 15.37
CA ILE A 226 -13.71 13.79 14.97
C ILE A 226 -14.60 13.80 16.22
N LYS A 227 -15.77 14.44 16.15
CA LYS A 227 -16.72 14.46 17.28
C LYS A 227 -17.22 13.05 17.60
N GLU A 228 -17.45 12.79 18.88
CA GLU A 228 -17.79 11.45 19.38
C GLU A 228 -19.13 10.92 18.83
N ASP A 229 -20.10 11.79 18.61
CA ASP A 229 -21.42 11.43 18.05
C ASP A 229 -21.29 10.73 16.68
N VAL A 230 -20.35 11.17 15.84
CA VAL A 230 -20.04 10.55 14.54
C VAL A 230 -19.40 9.15 14.72
N LEU A 231 -18.66 8.95 15.82
CA LEU A 231 -17.86 7.75 16.10
C LEU A 231 -18.61 6.70 16.93
N THR A 232 -19.85 6.96 17.32
CA THR A 232 -20.64 6.08 18.20
C THR A 232 -20.66 4.61 17.75
N SER A 233 -20.70 4.37 16.43
CA SER A 233 -20.74 3.02 15.86
C SER A 233 -19.44 2.24 15.98
N ILE A 234 -18.30 2.92 16.17
CA ILE A 234 -16.96 2.30 16.21
C ILE A 234 -16.24 2.49 17.56
N LYS A 235 -16.87 3.21 18.51
CA LYS A 235 -16.39 3.32 19.88
C LYS A 235 -16.22 1.94 20.51
N ASP A 236 -15.04 1.72 21.11
CA ASP A 236 -14.64 0.47 21.79
C ASP A 236 -14.59 -0.78 20.89
N GLN A 237 -14.80 -0.65 19.59
CA GLN A 237 -14.70 -1.77 18.66
C GLN A 237 -13.24 -2.15 18.40
N THR A 238 -13.05 -3.42 18.06
CA THR A 238 -11.74 -3.95 17.65
C THR A 238 -11.67 -4.15 16.15
N MET A 239 -10.50 -3.87 15.57
CA MET A 239 -10.28 -3.84 14.12
C MET A 239 -8.82 -4.17 13.77
N ASP A 240 -8.57 -4.57 12.53
CA ASP A 240 -7.23 -4.92 12.06
C ASP A 240 -6.34 -3.69 11.85
N GLY A 241 -6.95 -2.55 11.48
CA GLY A 241 -6.24 -1.30 11.28
C GLY A 241 -7.14 -0.14 10.86
N ILE A 242 -6.53 1.04 10.75
CA ILE A 242 -7.19 2.28 10.36
C ILE A 242 -6.39 2.91 9.22
N VAL A 243 -7.07 3.43 8.19
CA VAL A 243 -6.43 4.16 7.09
C VAL A 243 -6.98 5.57 7.07
N VAL A 244 -6.09 6.57 7.03
CA VAL A 244 -6.48 7.98 6.87
C VAL A 244 -5.90 8.51 5.57
N TYR A 245 -6.76 9.08 4.75
CA TYR A 245 -6.41 9.66 3.46
C TYR A 245 -6.30 11.18 3.58
N TYR A 246 -5.25 11.75 3.00
CA TYR A 246 -4.90 13.15 3.12
C TYR A 246 -4.75 13.83 1.76
N LEU A 247 -5.15 15.11 1.70
CA LEU A 247 -4.61 16.06 0.75
C LEU A 247 -3.19 16.44 1.21
N ARG A 248 -2.19 16.14 0.38
CA ARG A 248 -0.77 16.30 0.73
C ARG A 248 -0.39 17.73 1.05
N ARG A 249 -0.85 18.66 0.20
CA ARG A 249 -0.67 20.09 0.46
C ARG A 249 -1.62 20.50 1.58
N GLY A 250 -1.05 20.86 2.73
CA GLY A 250 -1.80 21.25 3.93
C GLY A 250 -2.08 20.12 4.92
N GLY A 251 -1.80 18.85 4.57
CA GLY A 251 -2.00 17.71 5.47
C GLY A 251 -3.47 17.52 5.88
N ILE A 252 -4.42 17.89 5.01
CA ILE A 252 -5.85 17.90 5.35
C ILE A 252 -6.41 16.49 5.20
N ALA A 253 -6.92 15.89 6.28
CA ALA A 253 -7.54 14.57 6.24
C ALA A 253 -8.89 14.64 5.51
N LEU A 254 -9.20 13.69 4.62
CA LEU A 254 -10.41 13.69 3.79
C LEU A 254 -11.34 12.51 4.08
N LEU A 255 -10.75 11.35 4.36
CA LEU A 255 -11.46 10.08 4.54
C LEU A 255 -10.72 9.25 5.58
N VAL A 256 -11.48 8.63 6.49
CA VAL A 256 -10.99 7.64 7.45
C VAL A 256 -11.71 6.33 7.18
N GLU A 257 -10.96 5.23 7.09
CA GLU A 257 -11.48 3.88 6.96
C GLU A 257 -11.06 3.01 8.13
N PHE A 258 -12.03 2.32 8.74
CA PHE A 258 -11.81 1.33 9.77
C PHE A 258 -11.92 -0.08 9.15
N ILE A 259 -10.85 -0.85 9.24
CA ILE A 259 -10.66 -2.10 8.48
C ILE A 259 -10.71 -3.30 9.43
N ASP A 260 -11.63 -4.24 9.20
CA ASP A 260 -11.73 -5.49 10.01
C ASP A 260 -12.12 -6.70 9.15
N GLY A 261 -11.16 -7.56 8.86
CA GLY A 261 -11.33 -8.79 8.08
C GLY A 261 -12.05 -8.51 6.76
N CYS A 262 -13.05 -9.33 6.42
CA CYS A 262 -13.91 -9.10 5.26
C CYS A 262 -15.21 -8.35 5.58
N LYS A 263 -15.31 -7.71 6.76
CA LYS A 263 -16.48 -6.89 7.07
C LYS A 263 -16.47 -5.63 6.22
N SER A 264 -17.66 -5.10 5.94
CA SER A 264 -17.80 -3.77 5.33
C SER A 264 -17.05 -2.74 6.17
N LYS A 265 -16.25 -1.91 5.49
CA LYS A 265 -15.53 -0.81 6.12
C LYS A 265 -16.51 0.17 6.72
N THR A 266 -16.22 0.64 7.93
CA THR A 266 -16.82 1.91 8.38
C THR A 266 -15.99 3.03 7.79
N GLN A 267 -16.65 4.01 7.17
CA GLN A 267 -15.99 5.13 6.51
C GLN A 267 -16.56 6.44 7.06
N ILE A 268 -15.65 7.34 7.43
CA ILE A 268 -16.00 8.69 7.90
C ILE A 268 -15.37 9.69 6.96
N VAL A 269 -16.19 10.59 6.41
CA VAL A 269 -15.82 11.53 5.36
C VAL A 269 -15.87 12.95 5.89
N ARG A 270 -14.88 13.77 5.51
CA ARG A 270 -14.85 15.19 5.86
C ARG A 270 -15.94 15.95 5.11
N LYS A 271 -16.60 16.88 5.81
CA LYS A 271 -17.65 17.73 5.26
C LYS A 271 -17.21 19.14 4.86
N TYR A 272 -16.27 19.74 5.59
CA TYR A 272 -15.77 21.12 5.34
C TYR A 272 -14.25 21.24 5.54
N ILE A 273 -13.62 22.17 4.82
CA ILE A 273 -12.16 22.33 4.85
C ILE A 273 -11.65 23.10 6.09
N GLN A 274 -12.42 24.07 6.58
CA GLN A 274 -12.07 24.91 7.73
C GLN A 274 -12.73 24.45 9.05
N GLY A 275 -13.49 23.35 9.03
CA GLY A 275 -14.26 22.87 10.18
C GLY A 275 -13.96 21.41 10.55
N ASN A 276 -14.20 21.07 11.83
CA ASN A 276 -14.08 19.71 12.39
C ASN A 276 -15.35 18.89 12.15
N GLU A 277 -15.97 19.03 10.98
CA GLU A 277 -17.22 18.36 10.66
C GLU A 277 -16.98 17.14 9.78
N TRP A 278 -17.51 16.03 10.25
CA TRP A 278 -17.33 14.70 9.71
C TRP A 278 -18.67 13.99 9.72
N GLU A 279 -18.88 13.07 8.78
CA GLU A 279 -20.08 12.27 8.73
C GLU A 279 -19.78 10.84 8.30
N ASN A 280 -20.66 9.91 8.67
CA ASN A 280 -20.63 8.58 8.12
C ASN A 280 -20.91 8.67 6.61
N GLY A 281 -20.03 8.07 5.81
CA GLY A 281 -20.13 8.12 4.36
C GLY A 281 -19.90 6.75 3.73
N THR A 282 -20.07 6.70 2.41
CA THR A 282 -19.70 5.52 1.62
C THR A 282 -18.94 5.96 0.39
N VAL A 283 -17.69 5.53 0.31
CA VAL A 283 -16.76 5.78 -0.80
C VAL A 283 -16.42 4.43 -1.40
N THR A 284 -16.94 4.18 -2.60
CA THR A 284 -16.72 2.93 -3.32
C THR A 284 -15.64 3.12 -4.38
N TYR A 285 -14.65 2.24 -4.37
CA TYR A 285 -13.56 2.22 -5.35
C TYR A 285 -13.00 0.80 -5.48
N TYR A 286 -12.48 0.47 -6.65
CA TYR A 286 -11.90 -0.84 -6.95
C TYR A 286 -10.43 -0.79 -7.37
N ASN A 287 -9.85 0.41 -7.45
CA ASN A 287 -8.44 0.63 -7.76
C ASN A 287 -8.00 2.03 -7.29
N ASP A 288 -6.70 2.28 -7.35
CA ASP A 288 -6.10 3.55 -6.90
C ASP A 288 -6.61 4.75 -7.71
N GLN A 289 -6.91 4.58 -9.01
CA GLN A 289 -7.43 5.67 -9.85
C GLN A 289 -8.84 6.09 -9.45
N GLU A 290 -9.73 5.13 -9.18
CA GLU A 290 -11.07 5.39 -8.67
C GLU A 290 -11.04 6.03 -7.30
N LEU A 291 -10.18 5.53 -6.39
CA LEU A 291 -9.97 6.15 -5.08
C LEU A 291 -9.55 7.61 -5.22
N ILE A 292 -8.58 7.91 -6.09
CA ILE A 292 -8.13 9.29 -6.36
C ILE A 292 -9.28 10.16 -6.85
N ARG A 293 -10.13 9.66 -7.75
CA ARG A 293 -11.31 10.40 -8.24
C ARG A 293 -12.30 10.69 -7.12
N GLU A 294 -12.56 9.73 -6.23
CA GLU A 294 -13.45 9.95 -5.08
C GLU A 294 -12.85 10.94 -4.07
N LEU A 295 -11.54 10.89 -3.82
CA LEU A 295 -10.85 11.88 -2.98
C LEU A 295 -10.90 13.29 -3.61
N ASP A 296 -10.75 13.42 -4.93
CA ASP A 296 -10.94 14.69 -5.64
C ASP A 296 -12.40 15.18 -5.51
N LYS A 297 -13.42 14.30 -5.55
CA LYS A 297 -14.82 14.68 -5.31
C LYS A 297 -15.05 15.19 -3.89
N ILE A 298 -14.47 14.55 -2.87
CA ILE A 298 -14.56 15.02 -1.47
C ILE A 298 -13.90 16.40 -1.37
N LYS A 299 -12.68 16.54 -1.90
CA LYS A 299 -11.93 17.80 -1.93
C LYS A 299 -12.69 18.93 -2.63
N ASN A 300 -13.38 18.66 -3.73
CA ASN A 300 -14.13 19.70 -4.45
C ASN A 300 -15.40 20.10 -3.70
N ARG A 301 -16.08 19.17 -3.01
CA ARG A 301 -17.25 19.47 -2.17
C ARG A 301 -16.89 20.42 -1.02
N ILE A 302 -15.78 20.16 -0.33
CA ILE A 302 -15.34 21.00 0.80
C ILE A 302 -14.89 22.41 0.37
N ASN A 303 -14.52 22.61 -0.90
CA ASN A 303 -14.16 23.91 -1.47
C ASN A 303 -15.39 24.63 -2.07
N GLY A 304 -16.32 23.91 -2.67
CA GLY A 304 -17.54 24.48 -3.26
C GLY A 304 -18.50 25.06 -2.22
N SER A 305 -18.51 24.50 -1.01
CA SER A 305 -19.31 25.01 0.11
C SER A 305 -18.87 26.40 0.63
N GLU A 306 -17.72 26.91 0.19
CA GLU A 306 -17.32 28.30 0.47
C GLU A 306 -18.16 29.31 -0.34
N TYR A 307 -18.79 28.87 -1.44
CA TYR A 307 -19.68 29.69 -2.28
C TYR A 307 -21.18 29.43 -2.08
N ASP A 308 -21.58 28.28 -1.52
CA ASP A 308 -23.00 27.94 -1.30
C ASP A 308 -23.54 28.37 0.09
N ASN A 309 -22.71 28.99 0.94
CA ASN A 309 -23.15 29.62 2.19
C ASN A 309 -23.74 31.04 2.00
N MET A 310 -24.44 31.26 0.87
CA MET A 310 -25.63 32.12 0.81
C MET A 310 -26.81 31.28 0.32
N GLY A 311 -27.32 30.43 1.21
CA GLY A 311 -28.70 29.94 1.19
C GLY A 311 -29.03 28.86 0.15
N SER A 312 -29.03 27.59 0.57
CA SER A 312 -30.22 26.72 0.62
C SER A 312 -29.83 25.29 0.99
N ALA A 313 -30.66 24.62 1.79
CA ALA A 313 -30.46 23.26 2.26
C ALA A 313 -30.37 22.24 1.10
N PRO A 314 -29.56 21.17 1.20
CA PRO A 314 -29.44 20.19 0.13
C PRO A 314 -30.69 19.32 0.03
N ALA A 315 -31.31 19.34 -1.15
CA ALA A 315 -32.36 18.42 -1.54
C ALA A 315 -31.79 17.00 -1.71
N ILE A 316 -32.48 16.02 -1.12
CA ILE A 316 -32.29 14.59 -1.36
C ILE A 316 -32.60 14.33 -2.84
N PHE A 317 -31.64 13.84 -3.62
CA PHE A 317 -31.91 13.40 -4.99
C PHE A 317 -31.54 11.93 -5.21
N ASN A 318 -32.59 11.12 -5.34
CA ASN A 318 -32.57 9.77 -5.87
C ASN A 318 -32.28 9.82 -7.37
N ASN A 319 -31.33 9.00 -7.82
CA ASN A 319 -30.93 8.93 -9.21
C ASN A 319 -31.80 7.89 -9.93
N THR A 320 -32.83 8.34 -10.64
CA THR A 320 -33.50 7.55 -11.68
C THR A 320 -33.76 8.41 -12.91
N GLY A 321 -32.97 8.17 -13.95
CA GLY A 321 -33.49 8.08 -15.31
C GLY A 321 -33.51 9.35 -16.17
N VAL A 322 -32.92 9.16 -17.34
CA VAL A 322 -33.35 9.62 -18.67
C VAL A 322 -32.62 10.83 -19.27
N SER A 323 -32.12 10.52 -20.46
CA SER A 323 -31.45 11.28 -21.50
C SER A 323 -32.07 12.61 -21.90
N GLY A 324 -31.21 13.56 -22.25
CA GLY A 324 -31.52 14.70 -23.10
C GLY A 324 -30.25 15.47 -23.43
N GLY A 325 -29.74 15.30 -24.66
CA GLY A 325 -28.54 15.99 -25.12
C GLY A 325 -28.81 17.47 -25.42
N SER A 326 -27.76 18.29 -25.35
CA SER A 326 -27.52 19.33 -26.35
C SER A 326 -26.06 19.77 -26.32
N THR A 327 -25.60 20.03 -27.53
CA THR A 327 -24.27 20.37 -28.05
C THR A 327 -23.64 21.64 -27.49
N GLY A 328 -22.31 21.62 -27.36
CA GLY A 328 -21.47 22.80 -27.17
C GLY A 328 -20.00 22.46 -27.38
N ASN A 329 -19.55 22.58 -28.64
CA ASN A 329 -18.15 22.42 -29.05
C ASN A 329 -17.24 23.40 -28.32
N ASN A 330 -16.14 22.91 -27.74
CA ASN A 330 -14.90 23.66 -27.62
C ASN A 330 -13.74 22.67 -27.85
N THR A 331 -13.15 22.78 -29.04
CA THR A 331 -11.89 22.17 -29.44
C THR A 331 -10.76 22.81 -28.62
N GLY A 332 -10.26 22.04 -27.65
CA GLY A 332 -9.00 22.31 -26.96
C GLY A 332 -8.14 21.07 -27.12
N GLU A 333 -7.20 21.17 -28.05
CA GLU A 333 -6.06 20.28 -28.28
C GLU A 333 -5.38 19.93 -26.95
N PHE A 334 -5.49 18.66 -26.54
CA PHE A 334 -4.75 18.08 -25.42
C PHE A 334 -3.93 16.93 -25.97
N ASP A 335 -2.81 17.29 -26.59
CA ASP A 335 -1.65 16.41 -26.66
C ASP A 335 -0.96 16.46 -25.30
N GLU A 336 -1.07 15.37 -24.53
CA GLU A 336 0.04 14.86 -23.73
C GLU A 336 -0.30 13.42 -23.28
N GLU A 337 0.19 12.52 -24.12
CA GLU A 337 0.50 11.12 -23.84
C GLU A 337 1.09 10.98 -22.43
N SER A 338 0.34 10.35 -21.52
CA SER A 338 0.86 9.96 -20.20
C SER A 338 0.71 8.46 -20.02
N ASP A 339 1.70 7.75 -20.56
CA ASP A 339 2.13 6.46 -20.01
C ASP A 339 2.60 6.70 -18.57
N ILE A 340 1.68 6.54 -17.61
CA ILE A 340 2.03 6.55 -16.19
C ILE A 340 2.48 5.14 -15.82
N ASP A 341 3.75 4.84 -16.10
CA ASP A 341 4.49 3.87 -15.31
C ASP A 341 4.59 4.43 -13.88
N ILE A 342 3.73 3.94 -12.99
CA ILE A 342 3.90 4.15 -11.54
C ILE A 342 5.09 3.28 -11.12
N GLU A 343 6.31 3.74 -11.39
CA GLU A 343 7.49 3.24 -10.70
C GLU A 343 7.42 3.74 -9.25
N ALA A 344 7.06 2.84 -8.34
CA ALA A 344 7.44 2.98 -6.95
C ALA A 344 8.98 2.89 -6.88
N THR A 345 9.66 4.03 -7.04
CA THR A 345 11.13 4.16 -7.06
C THR A 345 11.77 4.13 -5.67
N THR A 346 11.05 3.72 -4.63
CA THR A 346 11.65 3.48 -3.32
C THR A 346 11.82 1.98 -3.10
N PRO A 347 13.02 1.50 -2.66
CA PRO A 347 13.15 0.16 -2.12
C PRO A 347 12.06 -0.02 -1.05
N TYR A 348 11.19 -1.00 -1.23
CA TYR A 348 10.14 -1.24 -0.24
C TYR A 348 10.79 -1.73 1.05
N PRO A 349 10.52 -1.06 2.18
CA PRO A 349 11.11 -1.40 3.45
C PRO A 349 10.81 -2.86 3.80
N GLY A 350 11.84 -3.63 4.17
CA GLY A 350 11.64 -4.96 4.74
C GLY A 350 10.94 -4.87 6.10
N ASP A 351 10.58 -6.01 6.71
CA ASP A 351 10.03 -6.06 8.07
C ASP A 351 10.96 -5.41 9.12
N ASP A 352 12.18 -4.96 8.79
CA ASP A 352 13.04 -4.19 9.69
C ASP A 352 13.02 -2.69 9.41
N ASP A 353 12.82 -2.28 8.16
CA ASP A 353 12.75 -0.88 7.76
C ASP A 353 11.37 -0.24 8.08
N TYR A 354 10.34 -1.08 8.34
CA TYR A 354 9.02 -0.67 8.84
C TYR A 354 9.00 -0.25 10.32
N TYR A 355 10.15 -0.36 11.00
CA TYR A 355 10.28 -0.12 12.43
C TYR A 355 11.32 0.96 12.67
N ILE A 356 11.02 2.15 12.15
CA ILE A 356 11.64 3.35 12.66
C ILE A 356 10.84 3.73 13.90
N GLU A 357 11.45 3.58 15.09
CA GLU A 357 10.97 4.25 16.29
C GLU A 357 10.67 5.70 15.92
N THR A 358 9.47 6.18 16.23
CA THR A 358 9.17 7.60 16.21
C THR A 358 9.97 8.29 17.31
N ASN A 359 11.28 8.41 17.14
CA ASN A 359 12.01 9.53 17.68
C ASN A 359 11.58 10.72 16.85
N THR A 360 10.47 11.33 17.27
CA THR A 360 10.19 12.73 16.96
C THR A 360 11.51 13.48 17.11
N PRO A 361 12.03 14.16 16.06
CA PRO A 361 13.13 15.09 16.25
C PRO A 361 12.57 16.19 17.14
N ASN A 362 12.84 16.08 18.43
CA ASN A 362 12.53 17.12 19.39
C ASN A 362 13.28 18.35 18.89
N ILE A 363 12.59 19.48 18.69
CA ILE A 363 13.17 20.74 18.21
C ILE A 363 14.42 21.13 19.02
N GLY A 364 14.51 20.67 20.28
CA GLY A 364 15.70 20.77 21.12
C GLY A 364 16.98 20.12 20.56
N ASN A 365 16.90 18.99 19.86
CA ASN A 365 18.09 18.34 19.28
C ASN A 365 18.60 19.10 18.05
N MET A 366 17.70 19.67 17.24
CA MET A 366 18.09 20.48 16.09
C MET A 366 18.78 21.78 16.52
N ILE A 367 18.28 22.40 17.59
CA ILE A 367 18.91 23.56 18.25
C ILE A 367 20.28 23.17 18.83
N PHE A 368 20.41 21.98 19.42
CA PHE A 368 21.69 21.48 19.94
C PHE A 368 22.74 21.26 18.84
N TYR A 369 22.36 20.70 17.69
CA TYR A 369 23.30 20.51 16.57
C TYR A 369 23.69 21.83 15.90
N ILE A 370 22.78 22.80 15.84
CA ILE A 370 23.08 24.15 15.33
C ILE A 370 24.02 24.88 16.30
N LEU A 371 23.76 24.84 17.61
CA LEU A 371 24.65 25.42 18.64
C LEU A 371 26.01 24.73 18.70
N ALA A 372 26.07 23.40 18.66
CA ALA A 372 27.32 22.64 18.65
C ALA A 372 28.14 22.89 17.38
N GLY A 373 27.51 22.99 16.21
CA GLY A 373 28.16 23.37 14.96
C GLY A 373 28.72 24.80 14.98
N SER A 374 28.00 25.72 15.65
CA SER A 374 28.42 27.11 15.81
C SER A 374 29.62 27.25 16.74
N ILE A 375 29.66 26.46 17.83
CA ILE A 375 30.80 26.40 18.76
C ILE A 375 32.01 25.77 18.08
N LEU A 376 31.84 24.69 17.29
CA LEU A 376 32.94 24.06 16.57
C LEU A 376 33.55 25.02 15.53
N ALA A 377 32.71 25.74 14.79
CA ALA A 377 33.16 26.75 13.83
C ALA A 377 33.94 27.90 14.51
N ALA A 378 33.46 28.38 15.66
CA ALA A 378 34.17 29.40 16.44
C ALA A 378 35.52 28.90 16.97
N VAL A 379 35.63 27.63 17.39
CA VAL A 379 36.89 27.02 17.82
C VAL A 379 37.86 26.88 16.64
N PHE A 380 37.39 26.47 15.45
CA PHE A 380 38.25 26.38 14.28
C PHE A 380 38.75 27.76 13.80
N VAL A 381 37.91 28.79 13.85
CA VAL A 381 38.32 30.17 13.54
C VAL A 381 39.32 30.67 14.59
N ALA A 382 39.10 30.40 15.88
CA ALA A 382 40.05 30.78 16.93
C ALA A 382 41.40 30.04 16.82
N VAL A 383 41.39 28.75 16.48
CA VAL A 383 42.61 27.96 16.25
C VAL A 383 43.35 28.45 15.01
N ALA A 384 42.65 28.78 13.93
CA ALA A 384 43.25 29.39 12.74
C ALA A 384 43.86 30.76 13.06
N TYR A 385 43.16 31.60 13.83
CA TYR A 385 43.61 32.94 14.20
C TYR A 385 44.83 32.92 15.14
N TYR A 386 44.94 31.94 16.04
CA TYR A 386 46.06 31.86 16.99
C TYR A 386 47.26 31.01 16.52
N LYS A 387 47.04 29.95 15.73
CA LYS A 387 48.14 29.06 15.32
C LYS A 387 48.81 29.46 14.00
N ILE A 388 48.09 30.10 13.08
CA ILE A 388 48.66 30.48 11.77
C ILE A 388 49.72 31.59 11.90
N PRO A 389 49.53 32.66 12.72
CA PRO A 389 50.57 33.68 12.90
C PRO A 389 51.82 33.11 13.58
N ARG A 390 51.65 32.16 14.51
CA ARG A 390 52.76 31.52 15.23
C ARG A 390 53.58 30.60 14.33
N PHE A 391 52.93 29.91 13.38
CA PHE A 391 53.61 29.11 12.36
C PHE A 391 54.36 29.99 11.34
N LEU A 392 53.74 31.09 10.90
CA LEU A 392 54.38 32.05 9.99
C LEU A 392 55.59 32.74 10.63
N ALA A 393 55.54 33.08 11.92
CA ALA A 393 56.68 33.65 12.65
C ALA A 393 57.85 32.66 12.81
N ILE A 394 57.58 31.36 12.98
CA ILE A 394 58.61 30.31 13.03
C ILE A 394 59.21 30.07 11.65
N LEU A 395 58.40 30.14 10.58
CA LEU A 395 58.89 29.99 9.21
C LEU A 395 59.77 31.18 8.79
N TYR A 396 59.38 32.41 9.17
CA TYR A 396 60.14 33.63 8.85
C TYR A 396 61.54 33.62 9.50
N ARG A 397 61.65 33.18 10.77
CA ARG A 397 62.93 33.01 11.48
C ARG A 397 63.88 31.93 10.94
N LYS A 398 63.42 31.08 10.02
CA LYS A 398 64.25 30.07 9.36
C LYS A 398 64.74 30.52 7.98
N ILE A 399 64.21 31.63 7.46
CA ILE A 399 64.47 32.11 6.10
C ILE A 399 65.23 33.46 6.12
N THR A 400 65.22 34.18 7.23
CA THR A 400 66.17 35.26 7.58
C THR A 400 67.14 34.79 8.63
#